data_AF-A0A7J3SL96-F1
#
_entry.id   AF-A0A7J3SL96-F1
#
_cell.length_a   1.000
_cell.length_b   1.000
_cell.length_c   1.000
_cell.angle_alpha   90.00
_cell.angle_beta   90.00
_cell.angle_gamma   90.00
#
_symmetry.space_group_name_H-M   'P 1'
#
loop_
_entity.id
_entity.type
_entity.pdbx_description
1 polymer ?
#
loop_
_entity_poly.entity_id
_entity_poly.type
_entity_poly.pdbx_seq_one_letter_code
_entity_poly.pdbx_strand_id
1 'polypeptide(L)'
;HLAIIYEKDRLIAKPAKELKPGDKLLTLQFKQNEKGCSYIRITDFLDKENLSKSLICLEKEGERSNGERKGKLAERGENEALDHGNSELFEEGHSIPLVIKLGKDLGYLIGLLLACGYTTKWKELDRSEIILDEKYCGSKALEKAKKALEELGLEKASSFSFSNEGISMISVKFNIIASFLVRLTQNENGKDEKSIPLEIALRSTVDFREGLVEGYLEGKGFSCPGKIAVESRKQAEALYLLLRSLGFKAEVRWESYEKIVESDEEIDKAYELFIECEEDQANASSSNSNFHLSEIVKVESVEKDSLLYDIEVPGTHLYALGGGLILTHNTSFHGSSPQEVVSRLMAPPIELTPAQVSTFRFIAIMGFGDKPKRQLRLLAELSPIDGNKNVGIRTLWDREKDGSEISLNELMSRSKMVEELKCRLLNEDRHDDFNTRN
;
A
#
# COMPACT_ATOMS: atom_id res chain seq x y z
N HIS A 1 10.11 -13.05 16.20
CA HIS A 1 10.47 -12.74 14.80
C HIS A 1 11.96 -12.89 14.55
N LEU A 2 12.31 -13.29 13.33
CA LEU A 2 13.67 -13.33 12.81
C LEU A 2 13.88 -12.16 11.85
N ALA A 3 15.00 -11.46 11.96
CA ALA A 3 15.41 -10.44 11.00
C ALA A 3 16.50 -11.00 10.09
N ILE A 4 16.52 -10.57 8.82
CA ILE A 4 17.60 -10.94 7.88
C ILE A 4 18.71 -9.90 8.02
N ILE A 5 19.89 -10.34 8.45
CA ILE A 5 21.08 -9.49 8.55
C ILE A 5 22.20 -9.98 7.62
N TYR A 6 23.10 -9.07 7.28
CA TYR A 6 24.35 -9.35 6.56
C TYR A 6 25.51 -9.39 7.55
N GLU A 7 26.07 -10.58 7.76
CA GLU A 7 27.20 -10.80 8.66
C GLU A 7 28.19 -11.79 8.02
N LYS A 8 29.48 -11.48 8.06
CA LYS A 8 30.57 -12.34 7.52
C LYS A 8 30.34 -12.75 6.05
N ASP A 9 30.00 -11.76 5.23
CA ASP A 9 29.77 -11.92 3.78
C ASP A 9 28.62 -12.87 3.38
N ARG A 10 27.62 -13.01 4.26
CA ARG A 10 26.44 -13.84 4.01
C ARG A 10 25.20 -13.26 4.69
N LEU A 11 24.05 -13.51 4.06
CA LEU A 11 22.74 -13.24 4.65
C LEU A 11 22.39 -14.36 5.62
N ILE A 12 22.07 -14.00 6.85
CA ILE A 12 21.65 -14.92 7.90
C ILE A 12 20.35 -14.43 8.55
N ALA A 13 19.50 -15.36 8.95
CA ALA A 13 18.34 -15.05 9.80
C ALA A 13 18.81 -15.03 11.26
N LYS A 14 18.58 -13.92 11.96
CA LYS A 14 18.99 -13.73 13.34
C LYS A 14 17.78 -13.41 14.22
N PRO A 15 17.62 -14.04 15.40
CA PRO A 15 16.56 -13.69 16.34
C PRO A 15 16.61 -12.22 16.72
N ALA A 16 15.44 -11.56 16.79
CA ALA A 16 15.36 -10.14 17.14
C ALA A 16 16.08 -9.79 18.46
N LYS A 17 16.01 -10.70 19.45
CA LYS A 17 16.69 -10.56 20.75
C LYS A 17 18.23 -10.62 20.70
N GLU A 18 18.80 -11.10 19.60
CA GLU A 18 20.24 -11.21 19.40
C GLU A 18 20.79 -10.06 18.53
N LEU A 19 19.90 -9.23 17.97
CA LEU A 19 20.29 -8.04 17.23
C LEU A 19 21.02 -7.08 18.16
N LYS A 20 22.02 -6.39 17.61
CA LYS A 20 22.83 -5.41 18.33
C LYS A 20 23.12 -4.21 17.44
N PRO A 21 23.41 -3.03 18.04
CA PRO A 21 23.89 -1.89 17.28
C PRO A 21 25.07 -2.27 16.39
N GLY A 22 25.05 -1.80 15.13
CA GLY A 22 26.06 -2.13 14.12
C GLY A 22 25.74 -3.34 13.24
N ASP A 23 24.76 -4.19 13.60
CA ASP A 23 24.29 -5.24 12.69
C ASP A 23 23.67 -4.59 11.44
N LYS A 24 23.87 -5.20 10.26
CA LYS A 24 23.36 -4.68 8.98
C LYS A 24 22.10 -5.41 8.55
N LEU A 25 20.93 -4.79 8.69
CA LEU A 25 19.64 -5.31 8.24
C LEU A 25 19.49 -5.21 6.72
N LEU A 26 18.88 -6.22 6.11
CA LEU A 26 18.48 -6.16 4.71
C LEU A 26 17.14 -5.42 4.57
N THR A 27 17.13 -4.33 3.81
CA THR A 27 15.94 -3.58 3.42
C THR A 27 15.70 -3.71 1.92
N LEU A 28 14.44 -3.67 1.49
CA LEU A 28 14.12 -3.66 0.06
C LEU A 28 14.37 -2.28 -0.55
N GLN A 29 14.83 -2.29 -1.79
CA GLN A 29 14.85 -1.15 -2.70
C GLN A 29 14.00 -1.54 -3.92
N PHE A 30 12.79 -0.98 -4.02
CA PHE A 30 11.87 -1.32 -5.10
C PHE A 30 12.25 -0.62 -6.40
N LYS A 31 13.16 -1.19 -7.20
CA LYS A 31 13.25 -0.80 -8.62
C LYS A 31 12.11 -1.51 -9.36
N GLN A 32 10.98 -0.82 -9.52
CA GLN A 32 9.84 -1.39 -10.24
C GLN A 32 10.14 -1.46 -11.75
N ASN A 33 9.70 -2.56 -12.39
CA ASN A 33 9.78 -2.74 -13.84
C ASN A 33 9.02 -1.65 -14.60
N GLU A 34 9.54 -1.25 -15.75
CA GLU A 34 9.04 -0.16 -16.63
C GLU A 34 7.57 -0.32 -17.11
N LYS A 35 6.96 -1.50 -16.93
CA LYS A 35 5.58 -1.83 -17.37
C LYS A 35 4.51 -1.40 -16.35
N GLY A 36 4.62 -0.19 -15.82
CA GLY A 36 3.62 0.38 -14.92
C GLY A 36 2.32 0.79 -15.63
N CYS A 37 1.26 0.99 -14.85
CA CYS A 37 0.04 1.64 -15.33
C CYS A 37 0.40 3.02 -15.90
N SER A 38 0.04 3.25 -17.17
CA SER A 38 0.43 4.46 -17.89
C SER A 38 -0.67 5.51 -17.96
N TYR A 39 -1.89 5.16 -17.52
CA TYR A 39 -3.08 6.01 -17.66
C TYR A 39 -4.02 5.85 -16.48
N ILE A 40 -4.80 6.89 -16.23
CA ILE A 40 -5.85 6.92 -15.22
C ILE A 40 -7.12 7.51 -15.84
N ARG A 41 -8.27 6.95 -15.51
CA ARG A 41 -9.56 7.45 -15.96
C ARG A 41 -10.16 8.34 -14.88
N ILE A 42 -10.54 9.56 -15.24
CA ILE A 42 -11.07 10.55 -14.29
C ILE A 42 -12.34 10.04 -13.60
N THR A 43 -13.22 9.38 -14.36
CA THR A 43 -14.52 8.89 -13.86
C THR A 43 -14.40 7.86 -12.74
N ASP A 44 -13.25 7.20 -12.59
CA ASP A 44 -13.02 6.22 -11.53
C ASP A 44 -12.93 6.88 -10.14
N PHE A 45 -12.77 8.21 -10.10
CA PHE A 45 -12.60 9.01 -8.88
C PHE A 45 -13.76 9.96 -8.61
N LEU A 46 -14.72 10.04 -9.52
CA LEU A 46 -15.90 10.87 -9.38
C LEU A 46 -17.04 10.05 -8.76
N ASP A 47 -17.81 10.64 -7.86
CA ASP A 47 -19.06 10.03 -7.43
C ASP A 47 -20.11 10.07 -8.56
N LYS A 48 -21.14 9.21 -8.44
CA LYS A 48 -22.20 9.11 -9.44
C LYS A 48 -22.94 10.44 -9.64
N GLU A 49 -23.02 11.26 -8.60
CA GLU A 49 -23.69 12.56 -8.66
C GLU A 49 -22.92 13.54 -9.54
N ASN A 50 -21.61 13.67 -9.34
CA ASN A 50 -20.73 14.50 -10.15
C ASN A 50 -20.70 14.00 -11.59
N LEU A 51 -20.64 12.67 -11.81
CA LEU A 51 -20.76 12.11 -13.16
C LEU A 51 -22.05 12.53 -13.85
N SER A 52 -23.19 12.47 -13.14
CA SER A 52 -24.49 12.80 -13.72
C SER A 52 -24.60 14.29 -14.09
N LYS A 53 -24.07 15.18 -13.24
CA LYS A 53 -24.04 16.63 -13.50
C LYS A 53 -23.20 16.96 -14.73
N SER A 54 -22.05 16.28 -14.90
CA SER A 54 -21.17 16.45 -16.06
C SER A 54 -21.76 15.90 -17.37
N LEU A 55 -22.44 14.75 -17.31
CA LEU A 55 -23.07 14.13 -18.50
C LEU A 55 -24.27 14.94 -19.02
N ILE A 56 -25.03 15.61 -18.15
CA ILE A 56 -26.20 16.43 -18.54
C ILE A 56 -25.80 17.63 -19.43
N CYS A 57 -24.57 18.13 -19.32
CA CYS A 57 -24.07 19.20 -20.18
C CYS A 57 -23.90 18.76 -21.64
N LEU A 58 -23.52 17.52 -21.89
CA LEU A 58 -23.35 16.95 -23.24
C LEU A 58 -24.68 16.87 -24.02
N GLU A 59 -25.76 16.49 -23.34
CA GLU A 59 -27.08 16.37 -23.99
C GLU A 59 -27.63 17.73 -24.45
N LYS A 60 -27.40 18.79 -23.65
CA LYS A 60 -27.88 20.15 -23.97
C LYS A 60 -27.09 20.83 -25.09
N GLU A 61 -25.81 20.52 -25.26
CA GLU A 61 -25.01 21.02 -26.39
C GLU A 61 -25.28 20.23 -27.68
N GLY A 62 -25.57 18.94 -27.58
CA GLY A 62 -26.08 18.13 -28.70
C GLY A 62 -27.45 18.60 -29.22
N GLU A 63 -28.28 19.22 -28.37
CA GLU A 63 -29.55 19.83 -28.78
C GLU A 63 -29.38 21.17 -29.50
N ARG A 64 -28.28 21.88 -29.26
CA ARG A 64 -27.96 23.14 -29.97
C ARG A 64 -27.19 22.92 -31.27
N SER A 65 -26.56 21.75 -31.43
CA SER A 65 -25.79 21.35 -32.61
C SER A 65 -26.50 20.23 -33.39
N ASN A 66 -27.36 20.62 -34.34
CA ASN A 66 -27.98 19.78 -35.39
C ASN A 66 -29.03 18.74 -34.97
N GLY A 67 -30.28 19.05 -35.31
CA GLY A 67 -31.45 18.15 -35.25
C GLY A 67 -31.48 16.97 -36.24
N GLU A 68 -30.35 16.34 -36.59
CA GLU A 68 -30.34 15.20 -37.53
C GLU A 68 -29.51 13.96 -37.09
N ARG A 69 -28.92 13.93 -35.90
CA ARG A 69 -28.12 12.76 -35.43
C ARG A 69 -28.58 12.10 -34.12
N LYS A 70 -29.83 12.28 -33.72
CA LYS A 70 -30.35 11.76 -32.43
C LYS A 70 -30.68 10.25 -32.38
N GLY A 71 -30.46 9.47 -33.44
CA GLY A 71 -31.02 8.10 -33.52
C GLY A 71 -30.10 6.91 -33.26
N LYS A 72 -28.78 7.06 -33.06
CA LYS A 72 -27.87 5.90 -33.11
C LYS A 72 -26.78 5.79 -32.02
N LEU A 73 -26.72 6.72 -31.07
CA LEU A 73 -25.67 6.72 -30.04
C LEU A 73 -26.11 6.17 -28.67
N ALA A 74 -27.41 6.01 -28.42
CA ALA A 74 -27.92 5.62 -27.10
C ALA A 74 -27.90 4.10 -26.80
N GLU A 75 -27.71 3.22 -27.80
CA GLU A 75 -27.79 1.76 -27.59
C GLU A 75 -26.52 0.96 -27.92
N ARG A 76 -25.42 1.62 -28.34
CA ARG A 76 -24.25 0.90 -28.91
C ARG A 76 -22.93 1.07 -28.16
N GLY A 77 -22.92 1.57 -26.93
CA GLY A 77 -21.70 2.11 -26.32
C GLY A 77 -21.33 1.63 -24.92
N GLU A 78 -21.42 0.33 -24.61
CA GLU A 78 -20.79 -0.19 -23.37
C GLU A 78 -19.63 -1.15 -23.62
N ASN A 79 -19.51 -1.79 -24.79
CA ASN A 79 -18.52 -2.87 -24.98
C ASN A 79 -17.46 -2.66 -26.07
N GLU A 80 -17.52 -1.60 -26.89
CA GLU A 80 -16.56 -1.38 -27.99
C GLU A 80 -15.76 -0.05 -27.92
N ALA A 81 -15.99 0.80 -26.91
CA ALA A 81 -15.28 2.07 -26.72
C ALA A 81 -14.01 1.97 -25.82
N LEU A 82 -13.45 0.77 -25.69
CA LEU A 82 -12.19 0.53 -24.98
C LEU A 82 -10.97 0.62 -25.90
N ASP A 83 -11.17 1.02 -27.16
CA ASP A 83 -10.07 1.49 -28.00
C ASP A 83 -9.66 2.89 -27.50
N HIS A 84 -8.35 3.15 -27.38
CA HIS A 84 -7.73 4.30 -26.69
C HIS A 84 -8.06 5.71 -27.26
N GLY A 85 -9.19 5.89 -27.94
CA GLY A 85 -9.61 7.10 -28.62
C GLY A 85 -10.27 8.12 -27.69
N ASN A 86 -9.61 9.27 -27.57
CA ASN A 86 -10.12 10.65 -27.41
C ASN A 86 -11.52 10.81 -26.78
N SER A 87 -11.80 10.13 -25.68
CA SER A 87 -13.02 10.39 -24.94
C SER A 87 -12.81 11.66 -24.13
N GLU A 88 -13.70 12.64 -24.32
CA GLU A 88 -13.65 13.95 -23.67
C GLU A 88 -14.88 14.10 -22.76
N LEU A 89 -14.66 14.61 -21.55
CA LEU A 89 -15.70 15.17 -20.70
C LEU A 89 -15.87 16.65 -21.07
N PHE A 90 -17.05 17.22 -20.84
CA PHE A 90 -17.29 18.63 -21.12
C PHE A 90 -17.77 19.33 -19.86
N GLU A 91 -17.13 20.44 -19.51
CA GLU A 91 -17.50 21.30 -18.39
C GLU A 91 -17.36 22.75 -18.83
N GLU A 92 -18.41 23.55 -18.62
CA GLU A 92 -18.45 24.98 -18.99
C GLU A 92 -18.07 25.27 -20.46
N GLY A 93 -18.40 24.35 -21.39
CA GLY A 93 -18.10 24.49 -22.82
C GLY A 93 -16.64 24.15 -23.20
N HIS A 94 -15.89 23.55 -22.27
CA HIS A 94 -14.53 23.12 -22.48
C HIS A 94 -14.41 21.60 -22.42
N SER A 95 -13.67 21.04 -23.39
CA SER A 95 -13.30 19.62 -23.44
C SER A 95 -12.20 19.31 -22.43
N ILE A 96 -12.38 18.24 -21.66
CA ILE A 96 -11.47 17.71 -20.66
C ILE A 96 -11.14 16.27 -21.06
N PRO A 97 -9.87 15.85 -21.09
CA PRO A 97 -9.54 14.46 -21.41
C PRO A 97 -10.10 13.50 -20.35
N LEU A 98 -10.88 12.50 -20.76
CA LEU A 98 -11.42 11.49 -19.83
C LEU A 98 -10.33 10.59 -19.23
N VAL A 99 -9.27 10.37 -20.00
CA VAL A 99 -8.13 9.53 -19.65
C VAL A 99 -6.88 10.39 -19.65
N ILE A 100 -6.19 10.45 -18.50
CA ILE A 100 -4.96 11.21 -18.33
C ILE A 100 -3.77 10.24 -18.26
N LYS A 101 -2.67 10.57 -18.92
CA LYS A 101 -1.43 9.81 -18.81
C LYS A 101 -0.82 9.99 -17.42
N LEU A 102 -0.48 8.88 -16.77
CA LEU A 102 0.35 8.84 -15.55
C LEU A 102 1.82 9.10 -15.95
N GLY A 103 2.11 10.34 -16.31
CA GLY A 103 3.44 10.83 -16.69
C GLY A 103 3.99 11.84 -15.68
N LYS A 104 5.17 12.38 -16.00
CA LYS A 104 5.90 13.32 -15.14
C LYS A 104 5.07 14.56 -14.78
N ASP A 105 4.34 15.14 -15.74
CA ASP A 105 3.60 16.39 -15.53
C ASP A 105 2.43 16.22 -14.55
N LEU A 106 1.65 15.15 -14.67
CA LEU A 106 0.58 14.85 -13.70
C LEU A 106 1.17 14.53 -12.32
N GLY A 107 2.26 13.76 -12.28
CA GLY A 107 3.00 13.51 -11.04
C GLY A 107 3.40 14.81 -10.37
N TYR A 108 4.03 15.72 -11.11
CA TYR A 108 4.48 17.03 -10.63
C TYR A 108 3.35 17.85 -10.01
N LEU A 109 2.21 17.96 -10.71
CA LEU A 109 1.05 18.69 -10.18
C LEU A 109 0.52 18.08 -8.87
N ILE A 110 0.42 16.75 -8.79
CA ILE A 110 -0.02 16.06 -7.58
C ILE A 110 0.98 16.29 -6.44
N GLY A 111 2.28 16.18 -6.71
CA GLY A 111 3.34 16.44 -5.74
C GLY A 111 3.26 17.86 -5.17
N LEU A 112 3.12 18.85 -6.05
CA LEU A 112 3.02 20.25 -5.69
C LEU A 112 1.76 20.54 -4.86
N LEU A 113 0.61 20.00 -5.28
CA LEU A 113 -0.65 20.08 -4.53
C LEU A 113 -0.53 19.50 -3.12
N LEU A 114 0.13 18.34 -2.99
CA LEU A 114 0.39 17.69 -1.70
C LEU A 114 1.28 18.55 -0.80
N ALA A 115 2.27 19.26 -1.36
CA ALA A 115 3.22 20.08 -0.61
C ALA A 115 2.63 21.41 -0.13
N CYS A 116 1.97 22.16 -1.01
CA CYS A 116 1.64 23.57 -0.77
C CYS A 116 0.25 23.99 -1.28
N GLY A 117 -0.43 23.16 -2.07
CA GLY A 117 -1.74 23.54 -2.60
C GLY A 117 -2.81 23.56 -1.52
N TYR A 118 -3.95 24.19 -1.76
CA TYR A 118 -5.09 24.07 -0.86
C TYR A 118 -6.37 23.93 -1.65
N THR A 119 -7.35 23.29 -1.02
CA THR A 119 -8.65 23.02 -1.61
C THR A 119 -9.68 23.92 -0.95
N THR A 120 -10.41 24.68 -1.75
CA THR A 120 -11.55 25.47 -1.28
C THR A 120 -12.84 24.84 -1.78
N LYS A 121 -13.73 24.49 -0.85
CA LYS A 121 -15.09 24.04 -1.17
C LYS A 121 -16.06 25.21 -1.04
N TRP A 122 -16.62 25.64 -2.16
CA TRP A 122 -17.60 26.72 -2.20
C TRP A 122 -19.01 26.14 -2.05
N LYS A 123 -19.53 26.14 -0.82
CA LYS A 123 -20.85 25.55 -0.50
C LYS A 123 -22.00 26.10 -1.37
N GLU A 124 -21.96 27.39 -1.69
CA GLU A 124 -23.01 28.06 -2.47
C GLU A 124 -23.04 27.61 -3.95
N LEU A 125 -21.90 27.15 -4.46
CA LEU A 125 -21.70 26.82 -5.86
C LEU A 125 -21.47 25.32 -6.08
N ASP A 126 -21.47 24.53 -5.00
CA ASP A 126 -21.19 23.09 -5.02
C ASP A 126 -19.94 22.73 -5.83
N ARG A 127 -18.91 23.59 -5.72
CA ARG A 127 -17.66 23.47 -6.49
C ARG A 127 -16.44 23.33 -5.58
N SER A 128 -15.53 22.47 -5.99
CA SER A 128 -14.18 22.42 -5.45
C SER A 128 -13.24 23.23 -6.33
N GLU A 129 -12.35 23.99 -5.69
CA GLU A 129 -11.29 24.74 -6.36
C GLU A 129 -9.95 24.34 -5.75
N ILE A 130 -8.95 24.12 -6.60
CA ILE A 130 -7.58 23.89 -6.16
C ILE A 130 -6.78 25.14 -6.43
N ILE A 131 -6.07 25.61 -5.42
CA ILE A 131 -5.26 26.82 -5.51
C ILE A 131 -3.81 26.49 -5.20
N LEU A 132 -2.91 26.98 -6.07
CA LEU A 132 -1.47 27.03 -5.88
C LEU A 132 -1.08 28.52 -5.86
N ASP A 133 -0.41 28.96 -4.81
CA ASP A 133 -0.07 30.36 -4.59
C ASP A 133 1.46 30.52 -4.46
N GLU A 134 1.99 31.55 -5.10
CA GLU A 134 3.41 31.88 -5.22
C GLU A 134 4.06 32.01 -3.84
N LYS A 135 3.32 32.53 -2.86
CA LYS A 135 3.79 32.70 -1.49
C LYS A 135 4.24 31.38 -0.86
N TYR A 136 3.66 30.25 -1.26
CA TYR A 136 3.93 28.95 -0.65
C TYR A 136 4.89 28.09 -1.46
N CYS A 137 4.91 28.19 -2.79
CA CYS A 137 5.74 27.32 -3.64
C CYS A 137 6.79 28.05 -4.49
N GLY A 138 6.72 29.38 -4.57
CA GLY A 138 7.58 30.20 -5.41
C GLY A 138 7.18 30.19 -6.89
N SER A 139 7.54 31.28 -7.59
CA SER A 139 7.20 31.53 -8.99
C SER A 139 7.69 30.44 -9.93
N LYS A 140 8.91 29.92 -9.72
CA LYS A 140 9.49 28.87 -10.56
C LYS A 140 8.65 27.59 -10.56
N ALA A 141 8.10 27.19 -9.40
CA ALA A 141 7.24 26.01 -9.30
C ALA A 141 5.89 26.24 -9.98
N LEU A 142 5.33 27.45 -9.86
CA LEU A 142 4.09 27.82 -10.55
C LEU A 142 4.24 27.82 -12.08
N GLU A 143 5.34 28.35 -12.63
CA GLU A 143 5.58 28.31 -14.08
C GLU A 143 5.68 26.86 -14.60
N LYS A 144 6.35 25.97 -13.85
CA LYS A 144 6.36 24.53 -14.17
C LYS A 144 4.97 23.91 -14.07
N ALA A 145 4.19 24.26 -13.06
CA ALA A 145 2.83 23.75 -12.88
C ALA A 145 1.90 24.20 -14.00
N LYS A 146 2.00 25.46 -14.45
CA LYS A 146 1.28 25.95 -15.63
C LYS A 146 1.63 25.12 -16.87
N LYS A 147 2.92 24.91 -17.13
CA LYS A 147 3.36 24.09 -18.26
C LYS A 147 2.82 22.66 -18.16
N ALA A 148 2.86 22.06 -16.97
CA ALA A 148 2.30 20.74 -16.74
C ALA A 148 0.79 20.69 -17.03
N LEU A 149 0.02 21.73 -16.66
CA LEU A 149 -1.39 21.83 -17.00
C LEU A 149 -1.62 21.93 -18.52
N GLU A 150 -0.80 22.68 -19.24
CA GLU A 150 -0.85 22.79 -20.71
C GLU A 150 -0.57 21.44 -21.39
N GLU A 151 0.48 20.72 -20.96
CA GLU A 151 0.83 19.39 -21.52
C GLU A 151 -0.24 18.33 -21.25
N LEU A 152 -1.02 18.49 -20.18
CA LEU A 152 -2.14 17.61 -19.85
C LEU A 152 -3.45 18.03 -20.53
N GLY A 153 -3.48 19.15 -21.26
CA GLY A 153 -4.72 19.70 -21.85
C GLY A 153 -5.71 20.23 -20.81
N LEU A 154 -5.21 20.68 -19.66
CA LEU A 154 -5.98 21.18 -18.52
C LEU A 154 -5.82 22.70 -18.32
N GLU A 155 -5.19 23.41 -19.25
CA GLU A 155 -4.99 24.86 -19.19
C GLU A 155 -6.32 25.61 -19.22
N LYS A 156 -7.31 25.13 -19.98
CA LYS A 156 -8.66 25.72 -20.04
C LYS A 156 -9.45 25.51 -18.75
N ALA A 157 -9.11 24.47 -17.99
CA ALA A 157 -9.68 24.19 -16.67
C ALA A 157 -9.12 25.09 -15.56
N SER A 158 -8.15 25.93 -15.91
CA SER A 158 -7.33 26.67 -14.98
C SER A 158 -7.42 28.16 -15.25
N SER A 159 -7.28 28.95 -14.19
CA SER A 159 -7.16 30.39 -14.25
C SER A 159 -5.85 30.82 -13.60
N PHE A 160 -5.22 31.80 -14.22
CA PHE A 160 -3.89 32.27 -13.86
C PHE A 160 -4.00 33.73 -13.43
N SER A 161 -3.45 34.05 -12.27
CA SER A 161 -3.27 35.42 -11.81
C SER A 161 -1.79 35.78 -11.88
N PHE A 162 -1.47 37.04 -12.20
CA PHE A 162 -0.11 37.51 -12.45
C PHE A 162 0.26 38.65 -11.50
N SER A 163 1.49 38.63 -10.99
CA SER A 163 2.17 39.75 -10.33
C SER A 163 3.12 40.44 -11.31
N ASN A 164 3.87 41.45 -10.84
CA ASN A 164 4.92 42.07 -11.65
C ASN A 164 6.09 41.11 -11.94
N GLU A 165 6.21 40.01 -11.21
CA GLU A 165 7.34 39.07 -11.27
C GLU A 165 7.00 37.75 -11.98
N GLY A 166 5.72 37.50 -12.32
CA GLY A 166 5.30 36.29 -13.01
C GLY A 166 3.90 35.84 -12.60
N ILE A 167 3.63 34.53 -12.67
CA ILE A 167 2.39 33.95 -12.13
C ILE A 167 2.42 34.02 -10.61
N SER A 168 1.41 34.66 -10.03
CA SER A 168 1.23 34.73 -8.58
C SER A 168 0.31 33.65 -8.03
N MET A 169 -0.62 33.15 -8.86
CA MET A 169 -1.58 32.14 -8.43
C MET A 169 -2.11 31.33 -9.61
N ILE A 170 -2.25 30.03 -9.41
CA ILE A 170 -2.97 29.10 -10.28
C ILE A 170 -4.21 28.61 -9.54
N SER A 171 -5.37 28.74 -10.15
CA SER A 171 -6.63 28.24 -9.64
C SER A 171 -7.25 27.29 -10.67
N VAL A 172 -7.44 26.02 -10.30
CA VAL A 172 -8.13 25.02 -11.13
C VAL A 172 -9.61 25.02 -10.75
N LYS A 173 -10.45 25.51 -11.67
CA LYS A 173 -11.85 25.87 -11.40
C LYS A 173 -12.87 24.80 -11.78
N PHE A 174 -12.51 23.91 -12.71
CA PHE A 174 -13.41 22.85 -13.16
C PHE A 174 -13.65 21.86 -12.04
N ASN A 175 -14.92 21.68 -11.69
CA ASN A 175 -15.32 20.85 -10.58
C ASN A 175 -14.90 19.40 -10.81
N ILE A 176 -14.91 18.93 -12.06
CA ILE A 176 -14.46 17.56 -12.41
C ILE A 176 -12.97 17.39 -12.09
N ILE A 177 -12.11 18.28 -12.61
CA ILE A 177 -10.66 18.16 -12.43
C ILE A 177 -10.26 18.43 -10.99
N ALA A 178 -10.82 19.47 -10.37
CA ALA A 178 -10.58 19.75 -8.97
C ALA A 178 -11.01 18.57 -8.09
N SER A 179 -12.20 18.02 -8.30
CA SER A 179 -12.67 16.85 -7.54
C SER A 179 -11.80 15.62 -7.77
N PHE A 180 -11.36 15.37 -9.01
CA PHE A 180 -10.44 14.28 -9.34
C PHE A 180 -9.11 14.41 -8.59
N LEU A 181 -8.46 15.58 -8.67
CA LEU A 181 -7.18 15.83 -8.01
C LEU A 181 -7.30 15.82 -6.48
N VAL A 182 -8.40 16.35 -5.95
CA VAL A 182 -8.73 16.28 -4.52
C VAL A 182 -8.91 14.84 -4.09
N ARG A 183 -9.69 14.04 -4.83
CA ARG A 183 -9.92 12.63 -4.49
C ARG A 183 -8.64 11.80 -4.58
N LEU A 184 -7.77 12.09 -5.54
CA LEU A 184 -6.45 11.48 -5.64
C LEU A 184 -5.54 11.82 -4.46
N THR A 185 -5.68 12.99 -3.87
CA THR A 185 -4.79 13.46 -2.79
C THR A 185 -5.42 13.37 -1.41
N GLN A 186 -6.69 13.02 -1.27
CA GLN A 186 -7.36 12.86 0.01
C GLN A 186 -7.43 11.41 0.46
N ASN A 187 -7.37 11.21 1.77
CA ASN A 187 -7.56 9.89 2.39
C ASN A 187 -9.05 9.50 2.37
N GLU A 188 -9.35 8.19 2.24
CA GLU A 188 -10.74 7.68 2.14
C GLU A 188 -11.63 8.05 3.33
N ASN A 189 -11.02 8.35 4.48
CA ASN A 189 -11.71 8.69 5.73
C ASN A 189 -12.34 10.10 5.74
N GLY A 190 -12.32 10.84 4.62
CA GLY A 190 -13.04 12.11 4.47
C GLY A 190 -12.53 13.25 5.35
N LYS A 191 -11.38 13.07 6.02
CA LYS A 191 -10.65 14.16 6.67
C LYS A 191 -9.85 14.89 5.60
N ASP A 192 -9.75 16.21 5.70
CA ASP A 192 -8.96 17.07 4.81
C ASP A 192 -7.43 16.83 4.90
N GLU A 193 -7.01 15.67 5.46
CA GLU A 193 -5.63 15.24 5.49
C GLU A 193 -5.22 14.73 4.11
N LYS A 194 -4.26 15.44 3.52
CA LYS A 194 -3.65 15.05 2.27
C LYS A 194 -2.79 13.79 2.45
N SER A 195 -2.87 12.89 1.48
CA SER A 195 -2.05 11.69 1.44
C SER A 195 -1.57 11.42 0.02
N ILE A 196 -0.32 10.95 -0.08
CA ILE A 196 0.23 10.47 -1.34
C ILE A 196 -0.62 9.28 -1.84
N PRO A 197 -1.07 9.28 -3.11
CA PRO A 197 -1.80 8.15 -3.71
C PRO A 197 -0.85 6.97 -3.97
N LEU A 198 -0.38 6.35 -2.89
CA LEU A 198 0.74 5.42 -2.92
C LEU A 198 0.46 4.18 -3.78
N GLU A 199 -0.77 3.67 -3.79
CA GLU A 199 -1.17 2.54 -4.63
C GLU A 199 -1.02 2.84 -6.12
N ILE A 200 -1.45 4.04 -6.54
CA ILE A 200 -1.33 4.49 -7.92
C ILE A 200 0.15 4.72 -8.22
N ALA A 201 0.83 5.52 -7.40
CA ALA A 201 2.21 5.90 -7.62
C ALA A 201 3.17 4.69 -7.69
N LEU A 202 3.04 3.70 -6.80
CA LEU A 202 3.83 2.46 -6.82
C LEU A 202 3.39 1.46 -7.89
N ARG A 203 2.38 1.76 -8.70
CA ARG A 203 2.01 0.98 -9.90
C ARG A 203 2.27 1.74 -11.19
N SER A 204 2.58 3.03 -11.11
CA SER A 204 2.81 3.92 -12.25
C SER A 204 4.23 3.80 -12.82
N THR A 205 4.45 4.53 -13.91
CA THR A 205 5.78 4.73 -14.53
C THR A 205 6.79 5.38 -13.57
N VAL A 206 8.08 5.25 -13.88
CA VAL A 206 9.15 5.97 -13.18
C VAL A 206 8.93 7.49 -13.31
N ASP A 207 8.67 7.98 -14.51
CA ASP A 207 8.39 9.39 -14.80
C ASP A 207 7.32 10.00 -13.89
N PHE A 208 6.20 9.29 -13.67
CA PHE A 208 5.14 9.76 -12.78
C PHE A 208 5.63 9.92 -11.33
N ARG A 209 6.38 8.93 -10.83
CA ARG A 209 6.94 8.96 -9.47
C ARG A 209 7.99 10.07 -9.33
N GLU A 210 8.84 10.25 -10.34
CA GLU A 210 9.82 11.36 -10.39
C GLU A 210 9.11 12.71 -10.36
N GLY A 211 8.08 12.89 -11.18
CA GLY A 211 7.26 14.10 -11.17
C GLY A 211 6.67 14.35 -9.79
N LEU A 212 6.04 13.34 -9.19
CA LEU A 212 5.43 13.44 -7.85
C LEU A 212 6.44 13.86 -6.79
N VAL A 213 7.61 13.23 -6.74
CA VAL A 213 8.67 13.61 -5.81
C VAL A 213 9.20 15.01 -6.11
N GLU A 214 9.47 15.35 -7.39
CA GLU A 214 9.95 16.68 -7.80
C GLU A 214 8.98 17.79 -7.38
N GLY A 215 7.69 17.64 -7.68
CA GLY A 215 6.67 18.62 -7.32
C GLY A 215 6.53 18.78 -5.80
N TYR A 216 6.63 17.69 -5.05
CA TYR A 216 6.54 17.74 -3.59
C TYR A 216 7.75 18.48 -2.97
N LEU A 217 8.96 18.14 -3.42
CA LEU A 217 10.19 18.75 -2.92
C LEU A 217 10.27 20.23 -3.28
N GLU A 218 9.98 20.60 -4.53
CA GLU A 218 9.95 22.01 -4.95
C GLU A 218 8.87 22.80 -4.21
N GLY A 219 7.68 22.22 -4.02
CA GLY A 219 6.59 22.86 -3.27
C GLY A 219 6.90 23.11 -1.80
N LYS A 220 7.83 22.36 -1.19
CA LYS A 220 8.34 22.62 0.16
C LYS A 220 9.64 23.46 0.17
N GLY A 221 10.08 23.97 -0.98
CA GLY A 221 11.32 24.74 -1.10
C GLY A 221 12.58 23.94 -0.77
N PHE A 222 12.52 22.61 -0.94
CA PHE A 222 13.62 21.71 -0.57
C PHE A 222 14.79 21.79 -1.55
N SER A 223 16.01 21.74 -1.01
CA SER A 223 17.24 21.55 -1.77
C SER A 223 17.95 20.28 -1.31
N CYS A 224 18.43 19.47 -2.26
CA CYS A 224 19.10 18.21 -1.97
C CYS A 224 20.64 18.38 -1.98
N PRO A 225 21.38 17.77 -1.04
CA PRO A 225 20.90 17.01 0.12
C PRO A 225 20.28 17.92 1.20
N GLY A 226 19.31 17.40 1.96
CA GLY A 226 18.64 18.22 2.97
C GLY A 226 17.63 17.47 3.84
N LYS A 227 16.92 18.23 4.67
CA LYS A 227 15.77 17.76 5.45
C LYS A 227 14.46 18.38 4.96
N ILE A 228 13.38 17.62 4.99
CA ILE A 228 12.02 18.10 4.72
C ILE A 228 11.11 17.74 5.87
N ALA A 229 10.38 18.72 6.40
CA ALA A 229 9.37 18.51 7.42
C ALA A 229 8.06 18.05 6.76
N VAL A 230 7.45 17.01 7.33
CA VAL A 230 6.22 16.40 6.86
C VAL A 230 5.22 16.32 8.01
N GLU A 231 3.98 16.74 7.76
CA GLU A 231 2.97 16.93 8.80
C GLU A 231 2.47 15.61 9.41
N SER A 232 2.48 14.52 8.65
CA SER A 232 1.98 13.23 9.13
C SER A 232 2.91 12.06 8.85
N ARG A 233 2.90 11.08 9.77
CA ARG A 233 3.69 9.85 9.66
C ARG A 233 3.38 9.10 8.37
N LYS A 234 2.09 9.01 8.04
CA LYS A 234 1.60 8.30 6.85
C LYS A 234 2.18 8.94 5.59
N GLN A 235 2.22 10.27 5.53
CA GLN A 235 2.81 10.99 4.41
C GLN A 235 4.33 10.81 4.35
N ALA A 236 5.02 10.88 5.49
CA ALA A 236 6.48 10.66 5.57
C ALA A 236 6.87 9.25 5.11
N GLU A 237 6.16 8.22 5.58
CA GLU A 237 6.38 6.82 5.17
C GLU A 237 6.06 6.62 3.69
N ALA A 238 4.98 7.22 3.17
CA ALA A 238 4.64 7.14 1.75
C ALA A 238 5.69 7.84 0.85
N LEU A 239 6.18 9.01 1.26
CA LEU A 239 7.22 9.74 0.54
C LEU A 239 8.56 8.98 0.57
N TYR A 240 8.90 8.41 1.73
CA TYR A 240 10.05 7.51 1.86
C TYR A 240 9.96 6.35 0.87
N LEU A 241 8.81 5.66 0.81
CA LEU A 241 8.61 4.54 -0.11
C LEU A 241 8.80 4.96 -1.57
N LEU A 242 8.28 6.13 -1.96
CA LEU A 242 8.45 6.67 -3.31
C LEU A 242 9.92 6.97 -3.62
N LEU A 243 10.62 7.67 -2.72
CA LEU A 243 12.04 7.98 -2.87
C LEU A 243 12.88 6.69 -3.02
N ARG A 244 12.64 5.70 -2.16
CA ARG A 244 13.32 4.39 -2.25
C ARG A 244 13.01 3.67 -3.56
N SER A 245 11.78 3.82 -4.06
CA SER A 245 11.36 3.21 -5.33
C SER A 245 12.01 3.86 -6.57
N LEU A 246 12.52 5.08 -6.41
CA LEU A 246 13.29 5.83 -7.41
C LEU A 246 14.81 5.69 -7.22
N GLY A 247 15.25 4.96 -6.20
CA GLY A 247 16.66 4.73 -5.95
C GLY A 247 17.32 5.68 -4.95
N PHE A 248 16.59 6.66 -4.41
CA PHE A 248 17.15 7.61 -3.44
C PHE A 248 17.48 6.95 -2.10
N LYS A 249 18.50 7.47 -1.42
CA LYS A 249 18.74 7.22 -0.01
C LYS A 249 17.91 8.23 0.78
N ALA A 250 16.99 7.71 1.58
CA ALA A 250 16.13 8.51 2.43
C ALA A 250 16.09 7.84 3.81
N GLU A 251 15.85 8.63 4.85
CA GLU A 251 15.66 8.19 6.22
C GLU A 251 14.52 9.00 6.85
N VAL A 252 13.56 8.33 7.48
CA VAL A 252 12.51 8.99 8.26
C VAL A 252 12.99 9.07 9.71
N ARG A 253 13.11 10.29 10.25
CA ARG A 253 13.34 10.51 11.68
C ARG A 253 12.13 11.16 12.32
N TRP A 254 11.86 10.74 13.54
CA TRP A 254 10.85 11.38 14.36
C TRP A 254 11.55 12.35 15.29
N GLU A 255 11.29 13.64 15.10
CA GLU A 255 11.72 14.69 16.02
C GLU A 255 10.47 15.38 16.59
N SER A 256 10.37 15.44 17.91
CA SER A 256 9.38 16.30 18.55
C SER A 256 9.91 17.73 18.51
N TYR A 257 9.32 18.59 17.70
CA TYR A 257 9.66 20.01 17.74
C TYR A 257 9.11 20.61 19.04
N GLU A 258 9.98 21.28 19.80
CA GLU A 258 9.53 22.22 20.81
C GLU A 258 8.89 23.41 20.10
N LYS A 259 7.57 23.50 20.21
CA LYS A 259 6.69 24.65 19.91
C LYS A 259 7.36 25.81 19.18
N ILE A 260 7.41 25.77 17.84
CA ILE A 260 7.85 26.92 17.04
C ILE A 260 6.67 27.89 16.93
N VAL A 261 6.67 28.92 17.78
CA VAL A 261 5.69 30.03 17.76
C VAL A 261 6.20 31.10 16.79
N GLU A 262 6.28 30.80 15.50
CA GLU A 262 6.61 31.81 14.47
C GLU A 262 5.42 32.16 13.55
N SER A 263 4.32 31.41 13.66
CA SER A 263 3.03 31.73 13.03
C SER A 263 1.90 31.35 13.97
N ASP A 264 0.77 32.05 13.92
CA ASP A 264 -0.45 31.78 14.75
C ASP A 264 -1.04 30.36 14.57
N GLU A 265 -0.41 29.48 13.80
CA GLU A 265 -0.74 28.07 13.66
C GLU A 265 0.15 27.22 14.59
N GLU A 266 -0.44 26.66 15.64
CA GLU A 266 0.21 25.66 16.51
C GLU A 266 0.45 24.36 15.73
N ILE A 267 1.70 24.10 15.34
CA ILE A 267 2.12 22.79 14.83
C ILE A 267 2.67 21.98 16.01
N ASP A 268 1.84 21.08 16.55
CA ASP A 268 2.20 20.30 17.74
C ASP A 268 3.24 19.19 17.46
N LYS A 269 3.28 18.64 16.23
CA LYS A 269 4.17 17.52 15.83
C LYS A 269 4.45 17.54 14.33
N ALA A 270 5.70 17.35 13.93
CA ALA A 270 6.11 17.09 12.55
C ALA A 270 7.08 15.91 12.47
N TYR A 271 7.20 15.30 11.30
CA TYR A 271 8.17 14.25 11.00
C TYR A 271 9.26 14.85 10.10
N GLU A 272 10.53 14.57 10.38
CA GLU A 272 11.63 14.97 9.50
C GLU A 272 11.99 13.81 8.58
N LEU A 273 11.96 14.07 7.28
CA LEU A 273 12.52 13.16 6.30
C LEU A 273 13.87 13.72 5.83
N PHE A 274 14.91 12.92 6.02
CA PHE A 274 16.26 13.21 5.56
C PHE A 274 16.45 12.56 4.20
N ILE A 275 16.85 13.36 3.21
CA ILE A 275 17.05 12.89 1.85
C ILE A 275 18.49 13.17 1.47
N GLU A 276 19.24 12.10 1.22
CA GLU A 276 20.59 12.17 0.68
C GLU A 276 20.52 11.88 -0.82
N CYS A 277 20.82 12.89 -1.64
CA CYS A 277 21.11 12.68 -3.04
C CYS A 277 22.59 12.36 -3.16
N GLU A 278 22.93 11.10 -3.45
CA GLU A 278 24.26 10.83 -3.98
C GLU A 278 24.35 11.46 -5.38
N GLU A 279 25.28 12.39 -5.58
CA GLU A 279 25.53 13.01 -6.90
C GLU A 279 25.84 11.95 -7.99
N ASP A 280 26.24 10.74 -7.60
CA ASP A 280 26.61 9.62 -8.46
C ASP A 280 25.45 8.65 -8.81
N GLN A 281 24.19 9.09 -8.80
CA GLN A 281 23.08 8.23 -9.26
C GLN A 281 23.25 7.72 -10.70
N ALA A 282 24.03 8.42 -11.53
CA ALA A 282 24.42 7.95 -12.86
C ALA A 282 25.16 6.59 -12.82
N ASN A 283 25.90 6.31 -11.73
CA ASN A 283 26.66 5.07 -11.54
C ASN A 283 25.95 4.05 -10.63
N ALA A 284 24.99 4.47 -9.80
CA ALA A 284 24.16 3.58 -8.96
C ALA A 284 23.18 2.68 -9.75
N SER A 285 23.04 2.95 -11.05
CA SER A 285 22.39 2.07 -12.03
C SER A 285 23.09 0.71 -12.19
N SER A 286 24.37 0.58 -11.82
CA SER A 286 25.17 -0.65 -12.02
C SER A 286 24.99 -1.72 -10.94
N SER A 287 24.47 -1.38 -9.76
CA SER A 287 24.12 -2.36 -8.74
C SER A 287 22.70 -2.87 -9.00
N ASN A 288 22.61 -4.05 -9.61
CA ASN A 288 21.36 -4.77 -9.93
C ASN A 288 20.63 -5.33 -8.69
N SER A 289 21.08 -5.06 -7.46
CA SER A 289 20.42 -5.57 -6.27
C SER A 289 19.27 -4.66 -5.82
N ASN A 290 18.06 -5.21 -5.73
CA ASN A 290 16.88 -4.58 -5.11
C ASN A 290 16.94 -4.57 -3.58
N PHE A 291 18.15 -4.55 -3.02
CA PHE A 291 18.40 -4.69 -1.60
C PHE A 291 19.41 -3.63 -1.14
N HIS A 292 19.21 -3.17 0.08
CA HIS A 292 20.07 -2.23 0.75
C HIS A 292 20.37 -2.72 2.16
N LEU A 293 21.53 -2.37 2.69
CA LEU A 293 21.93 -2.71 4.05
C LEU A 293 21.79 -1.49 4.95
N SER A 294 20.92 -1.59 5.94
CA SER A 294 20.66 -0.55 6.93
C SER A 294 21.26 -0.95 8.29
N GLU A 295 22.00 -0.06 8.92
CA GLU A 295 22.62 -0.34 10.22
C GLU A 295 21.60 -0.25 11.35
N ILE A 296 21.63 -1.20 12.28
CA ILE A 296 20.86 -1.13 13.52
C ILE A 296 21.49 -0.10 14.43
N VAL A 297 20.72 0.92 14.81
CA VAL A 297 21.17 1.96 15.74
C VAL A 297 20.84 1.58 17.19
N LYS A 298 19.66 0.99 17.42
CA LYS A 298 19.14 0.69 18.76
C LYS A 298 18.32 -0.60 18.75
N VAL A 299 18.44 -1.37 19.83
CA VAL A 299 17.60 -2.54 20.10
C VAL A 299 17.07 -2.41 21.52
N GLU A 300 15.75 -2.49 21.68
CA GLU A 300 15.08 -2.40 22.97
C GLU A 300 14.22 -3.65 23.20
N SER A 301 14.26 -4.17 24.42
CA SER A 301 13.34 -5.21 24.86
C SER A 301 12.11 -4.53 25.45
N VAL A 302 10.94 -4.77 24.85
CA VAL A 302 9.66 -4.21 25.31
C VAL A 302 8.75 -5.37 25.69
N GLU A 303 8.32 -5.40 26.95
CA GLU A 303 7.29 -6.31 27.42
C GLU A 303 5.94 -5.61 27.31
N LYS A 304 5.02 -6.17 26.52
CA LYS A 304 3.72 -5.57 26.27
C LYS A 304 2.67 -6.65 26.02
N ASP A 305 1.59 -6.59 26.79
CA ASP A 305 0.39 -7.40 26.55
C ASP A 305 -0.37 -6.80 25.35
N SER A 306 -0.10 -7.33 24.15
CA SER A 306 -0.71 -6.86 22.92
C SER A 306 -0.81 -7.98 21.89
N LEU A 307 -1.79 -7.85 20.98
CA LEU A 307 -1.93 -8.77 19.85
C LEU A 307 -0.72 -8.66 18.92
N LEU A 308 -0.12 -9.81 18.62
CA LEU A 308 0.93 -9.95 17.62
C LEU A 308 0.31 -10.50 16.33
N TYR A 309 0.75 -9.96 15.20
CA TYR A 309 0.27 -10.33 13.88
C TYR A 309 1.41 -10.90 13.05
N ASP A 310 1.08 -11.87 12.20
CA ASP A 310 2.01 -12.47 11.26
C ASP A 310 1.27 -12.92 9.99
N ILE A 311 2.01 -13.10 8.90
CA ILE A 311 1.49 -13.54 7.61
C ILE A 311 2.35 -14.66 7.03
N GLU A 312 1.71 -15.62 6.38
CA GLU A 312 2.40 -16.66 5.63
C GLU A 312 2.49 -16.28 4.15
N VAL A 313 3.71 -16.08 3.66
CA VAL A 313 3.99 -15.75 2.26
C VAL A 313 4.47 -17.01 1.53
N PRO A 314 3.75 -17.49 0.50
CA PRO A 314 4.17 -18.66 -0.28
C PRO A 314 5.53 -18.48 -0.95
N GLY A 315 6.34 -19.54 -0.95
CA GLY A 315 7.61 -19.60 -1.68
C GLY A 315 8.79 -19.02 -0.89
N THR A 316 8.84 -17.69 -0.73
CA THR A 316 9.99 -17.02 -0.08
C THR A 316 9.89 -17.01 1.44
N HIS A 317 8.67 -17.03 1.99
CA HIS A 317 8.40 -16.81 3.41
C HIS A 317 8.91 -15.46 3.94
N LEU A 318 9.25 -14.52 3.05
CA LEU A 318 9.76 -13.20 3.38
C LEU A 318 8.72 -12.13 3.04
N TYR A 319 8.62 -11.12 3.90
CA TYR A 319 7.84 -9.91 3.65
C TYR A 319 8.54 -8.69 4.22
N ALA A 320 8.18 -7.50 3.72
CA ALA A 320 8.70 -6.24 4.21
C ALA A 320 7.76 -5.62 5.25
N LEU A 321 8.32 -5.11 6.34
CA LEU A 321 7.57 -4.47 7.41
C LEU A 321 7.83 -2.96 7.47
N GLY A 322 6.72 -2.22 7.65
CA GLY A 322 6.70 -0.79 7.93
C GLY A 322 7.21 0.09 6.79
N GLY A 323 7.27 1.41 7.07
CA GLY A 323 7.80 2.39 6.12
C GLY A 323 9.23 2.08 5.68
N GLY A 324 10.08 1.58 6.58
CA GLY A 324 11.49 1.25 6.29
C GLY A 324 11.74 0.01 5.42
N LEU A 325 10.69 -0.70 4.99
CA LEU A 325 10.78 -1.88 4.14
C LEU A 325 11.76 -2.95 4.65
N ILE A 326 11.77 -3.18 5.96
CA ILE A 326 12.67 -4.13 6.60
C ILE A 326 12.22 -5.54 6.25
N LEU A 327 13.12 -6.34 5.66
CA LEU A 327 12.81 -7.73 5.36
C LEU A 327 12.81 -8.58 6.62
N THR A 328 11.67 -9.21 6.85
CA THR A 328 11.46 -10.19 7.91
C THR A 328 11.05 -11.54 7.30
N HIS A 329 11.18 -12.59 8.10
CA HIS A 329 10.67 -13.92 7.78
C HIS A 329 9.37 -14.18 8.56
N ASN A 330 8.46 -14.99 8.00
CA ASN A 330 7.28 -15.48 8.73
C ASN A 330 7.71 -16.21 10.02
N THR A 331 6.88 -16.22 11.05
CA THR A 331 7.18 -16.97 12.27
C THR A 331 6.97 -18.45 12.00
N SER A 332 8.03 -19.12 11.55
CA SER A 332 8.09 -20.58 11.59
C SER A 332 8.45 -21.02 13.01
N PHE A 333 7.60 -21.81 13.65
CA PHE A 333 7.95 -22.47 14.90
C PHE A 333 8.96 -23.59 14.62
N HIS A 334 10.16 -23.47 15.19
CA HIS A 334 11.08 -24.60 15.19
C HIS A 334 10.56 -25.65 16.16
N GLY A 335 10.33 -26.86 15.65
CA GLY A 335 10.01 -28.03 16.46
C GLY A 335 10.33 -29.29 15.66
N SER A 336 11.02 -30.23 16.30
CA SER A 336 11.37 -31.53 15.73
C SER A 336 10.24 -32.55 15.86
N SER A 337 9.27 -32.28 16.75
CA SER A 337 8.09 -33.11 16.99
C SER A 337 6.87 -32.25 17.36
N PRO A 338 5.65 -32.76 17.19
CA PRO A 338 4.44 -32.09 17.67
C PRO A 338 4.47 -31.79 19.17
N GLN A 339 5.05 -32.69 19.98
CA GLN A 339 5.20 -32.52 21.43
C GLN A 339 6.08 -31.32 21.75
N GLU A 340 7.18 -31.15 21.02
CA GLU A 340 8.05 -30.00 21.18
C GLU A 340 7.34 -28.70 20.77
N VAL A 341 6.57 -28.72 19.68
CA VAL A 341 5.78 -27.56 19.25
C VAL A 341 4.75 -27.18 20.31
N VAL A 342 3.96 -28.14 20.81
CA VAL A 342 2.97 -27.91 21.89
C VAL A 342 3.66 -27.41 23.15
N SER A 343 4.77 -28.02 23.56
CA SER A 343 5.54 -27.58 24.73
C SER A 343 6.06 -26.15 24.57
N ARG A 344 6.49 -25.75 23.37
CA ARG A 344 6.94 -24.38 23.09
C ARG A 344 5.78 -23.39 23.10
N LEU A 345 4.61 -23.76 22.56
CA LEU A 345 3.40 -22.93 22.62
C LEU A 345 2.93 -22.71 24.05
N MET A 346 3.10 -23.69 24.94
CA MET A 346 2.70 -23.59 26.35
C MET A 346 3.79 -22.98 27.26
N ALA A 347 5.04 -22.96 26.83
CA ALA A 347 6.15 -22.40 27.59
C ALA A 347 6.34 -20.89 27.31
N PRO A 348 7.04 -20.16 28.21
CA PRO A 348 7.45 -18.78 27.93
C PRO A 348 8.28 -18.70 26.64
N PRO A 349 8.08 -17.66 25.81
CA PRO A 349 7.28 -16.45 26.06
C PRO A 349 5.83 -16.53 25.55
N ILE A 350 5.37 -17.69 25.06
CA ILE A 350 4.09 -17.81 24.37
C ILE A 350 2.94 -18.09 25.36
N GLU A 351 3.19 -18.99 26.32
CA GLU A 351 2.32 -19.27 27.48
C GLU A 351 0.84 -19.54 27.14
N LEU A 352 0.54 -20.16 26.00
CA LEU A 352 -0.83 -20.53 25.67
C LEU A 352 -1.34 -21.61 26.63
N THR A 353 -2.57 -21.44 27.09
CA THR A 353 -3.28 -22.47 27.83
C THR A 353 -3.52 -23.72 26.95
N PRO A 354 -3.64 -24.92 27.52
CA PRO A 354 -3.97 -26.11 26.75
C PRO A 354 -5.26 -25.97 25.92
N ALA A 355 -6.24 -25.20 26.42
CA ALA A 355 -7.46 -24.86 25.70
C ALA A 355 -7.17 -24.06 24.42
N GLN A 356 -6.31 -23.03 24.50
CA GLN A 356 -5.89 -22.23 23.35
C GLN A 356 -5.06 -23.05 22.37
N VAL A 357 -4.12 -23.87 22.84
CA VAL A 357 -3.34 -24.74 21.95
C VAL A 357 -4.23 -25.76 21.24
N SER A 358 -5.30 -26.24 21.88
CA SER A 358 -6.27 -27.15 21.27
C SER A 358 -7.15 -26.48 20.19
N THR A 359 -7.07 -25.16 20.01
CA THR A 359 -7.70 -24.48 18.86
C THR A 359 -6.95 -24.72 17.55
N PHE A 360 -5.64 -24.97 17.62
CA PHE A 360 -4.89 -25.48 16.48
C PHE A 360 -5.36 -26.91 16.21
N ARG A 361 -5.70 -27.22 14.96
CA ARG A 361 -6.25 -28.52 14.60
C ARG A 361 -5.18 -29.52 14.20
N PHE A 362 -4.15 -29.04 13.50
CA PHE A 362 -3.08 -29.89 12.97
C PHE A 362 -1.71 -29.23 13.15
N ILE A 363 -0.69 -30.06 13.32
CA ILE A 363 0.73 -29.70 13.28
C ILE A 363 1.36 -30.45 12.11
N ALA A 364 1.97 -29.71 11.19
CA ALA A 364 2.76 -30.24 10.09
C ALA A 364 4.26 -29.99 10.35
N ILE A 365 5.04 -31.05 10.53
CA ILE A 365 6.49 -30.97 10.68
C ILE A 365 7.14 -31.17 9.30
N MET A 366 7.83 -30.14 8.84
CA MET A 366 8.56 -30.14 7.58
C MET A 366 10.04 -30.49 7.82
N GLY A 367 10.59 -31.39 7.01
CA GLY A 367 12.02 -31.71 6.98
C GLY A 367 12.67 -31.42 5.64
N PHE A 368 13.96 -31.71 5.55
CA PHE A 368 14.74 -31.59 4.32
C PHE A 368 14.84 -32.94 3.61
N GLY A 369 14.65 -32.94 2.29
CA GLY A 369 14.84 -34.10 1.41
C GLY A 369 15.52 -33.71 0.10
N ASP A 370 15.82 -34.70 -0.75
CA ASP A 370 16.61 -34.47 -1.96
C ASP A 370 15.86 -33.63 -3.01
N LYS A 371 14.62 -34.02 -3.37
CA LYS A 371 13.71 -33.27 -4.25
C LYS A 371 12.24 -33.67 -3.97
N PRO A 372 11.32 -32.75 -3.61
CA PRO A 372 11.54 -31.34 -3.28
C PRO A 372 12.38 -31.16 -2.01
N LYS A 373 13.02 -29.99 -1.86
CA LYS A 373 13.94 -29.69 -0.75
C LYS A 373 13.25 -29.69 0.62
N ARG A 374 11.99 -29.24 0.68
CA ARG A 374 11.15 -29.34 1.89
C ARG A 374 10.08 -30.38 1.65
N GLN A 375 9.97 -31.31 2.60
CA GLN A 375 9.02 -32.41 2.55
C GLN A 375 8.30 -32.51 3.89
N LEU A 376 7.01 -32.78 3.86
CA LEU A 376 6.28 -33.14 5.08
C LEU A 376 6.89 -34.43 5.62
N ARG A 377 7.31 -34.41 6.88
CA ARG A 377 7.83 -35.59 7.61
C ARG A 377 6.77 -36.16 8.52
N LEU A 378 5.97 -35.31 9.16
CA LEU A 378 4.99 -35.75 10.13
C LEU A 378 3.78 -34.81 10.11
N LEU A 379 2.59 -35.40 10.14
CA LEU A 379 1.33 -34.70 10.38
C LEU A 379 0.68 -35.23 11.66
N ALA A 380 0.37 -34.34 12.59
CA ALA A 380 -0.36 -34.68 13.81
C ALA A 380 -1.64 -33.85 13.94
N GLU A 381 -2.66 -34.45 14.52
CA GLU A 381 -3.90 -33.84 14.97
C GLU A 381 -3.77 -33.47 16.45
N LEU A 382 -4.31 -32.30 16.82
CA LEU A 382 -4.44 -31.88 18.20
C LEU A 382 -5.90 -31.96 18.64
N SER A 383 -6.11 -32.41 19.87
CA SER A 383 -7.43 -32.50 20.47
C SER A 383 -7.37 -32.17 21.97
N PRO A 384 -8.37 -31.50 22.55
CA PRO A 384 -8.39 -31.31 24.00
C PRO A 384 -8.55 -32.64 24.74
N ILE A 385 -7.81 -32.81 25.84
CA ILE A 385 -7.94 -33.93 26.77
C ILE A 385 -8.32 -33.39 28.16
N ASP A 386 -9.11 -34.18 28.92
CA ASP A 386 -9.49 -33.91 30.31
C ASP A 386 -10.18 -32.54 30.55
N GLY A 387 -11.11 -32.17 29.67
CA GLY A 387 -11.83 -30.89 29.80
C GLY A 387 -10.92 -29.68 29.57
N ASN A 388 -10.05 -29.75 28.55
CA ASN A 388 -9.08 -28.72 28.16
C ASN A 388 -7.92 -28.50 29.14
N LYS A 389 -7.62 -29.47 30.02
CA LYS A 389 -6.45 -29.41 30.90
C LYS A 389 -5.16 -29.83 30.21
N ASN A 390 -5.25 -30.64 29.16
CA ASN A 390 -4.11 -31.15 28.41
C ASN A 390 -4.40 -31.08 26.90
N VAL A 391 -3.32 -31.05 26.10
CA VAL A 391 -3.40 -31.16 24.64
C VAL A 391 -3.05 -32.59 24.25
N GLY A 392 -4.03 -33.29 23.72
CA GLY A 392 -3.85 -34.57 23.05
C GLY A 392 -3.18 -34.40 21.70
N ILE A 393 -2.20 -35.24 21.41
CA ILE A 393 -1.49 -35.26 20.13
C ILE A 393 -1.68 -36.65 19.54
N ARG A 394 -2.29 -36.71 18.35
CA ARG A 394 -2.44 -37.94 17.58
C ARG A 394 -1.66 -37.80 16.28
N THR A 395 -0.66 -38.65 16.07
CA THR A 395 0.04 -38.69 14.78
C THR A 395 -0.88 -39.31 13.73
N LEU A 396 -1.16 -38.57 12.67
CA LEU A 396 -1.97 -39.05 11.54
C LEU A 396 -1.08 -39.72 10.50
N TRP A 397 0.10 -39.15 10.27
CA TRP A 397 1.06 -39.65 9.29
C TRP A 397 2.49 -39.35 9.74
N ASP A 398 3.36 -40.34 9.64
CA ASP A 398 4.79 -40.25 9.93
C ASP A 398 5.53 -40.89 8.75
N ARG A 399 6.20 -40.07 7.95
CA ARG A 399 6.84 -40.50 6.69
C ARG A 399 7.83 -41.65 6.87
N GLU A 400 8.51 -41.72 8.01
CA GLU A 400 9.47 -42.80 8.27
C GLU A 400 8.78 -44.13 8.54
N LYS A 401 7.56 -44.11 9.09
CA LYS A 401 6.79 -45.31 9.45
C LYS A 401 5.78 -45.71 8.39
N ASP A 402 5.11 -44.72 7.81
CA ASP A 402 4.02 -44.89 6.85
C ASP A 402 4.49 -44.85 5.38
N GLY A 403 5.73 -44.43 5.13
CA GLY A 403 6.28 -44.26 3.78
C GLY A 403 6.06 -42.85 3.20
N SER A 404 6.45 -42.65 1.94
CA SER A 404 6.47 -41.32 1.30
C SER A 404 5.12 -40.79 0.84
N GLU A 405 4.10 -41.65 0.76
CA GLU A 405 2.77 -41.32 0.26
C GLU A 405 1.70 -41.81 1.24
N ILE A 406 0.65 -41.01 1.40
CA ILE A 406 -0.57 -41.41 2.13
C ILE A 406 -1.77 -40.90 1.34
N SER A 407 -2.78 -41.74 1.18
CA SER A 407 -4.01 -41.32 0.50
C SER A 407 -4.84 -40.40 1.41
N LEU A 408 -5.59 -39.48 0.81
CA LEU A 408 -6.50 -38.60 1.57
C LEU A 408 -7.51 -39.43 2.40
N ASN A 409 -8.06 -40.50 1.83
CA ASN A 409 -9.02 -41.36 2.52
C ASN A 409 -8.41 -42.01 3.76
N GLU A 410 -7.17 -42.47 3.67
CA GLU A 410 -6.46 -43.05 4.80
C GLU A 410 -6.19 -42.00 5.88
N LEU A 411 -5.71 -40.82 5.50
CA LEU A 411 -5.47 -39.72 6.42
C LEU A 411 -6.76 -39.28 7.16
N MET A 412 -7.87 -39.18 6.41
CA MET A 412 -9.20 -38.87 6.94
C MET A 412 -9.72 -39.98 7.86
N SER A 413 -9.41 -41.25 7.60
CA SER A 413 -9.78 -42.37 8.46
C SER A 413 -9.03 -42.41 9.79
N ARG A 414 -7.83 -41.82 9.85
CA ARG A 414 -7.00 -41.72 11.06
C ARG A 414 -7.36 -40.51 11.94
N SER A 415 -8.00 -39.49 11.37
CA SER A 415 -8.41 -38.27 12.09
C SER A 415 -9.67 -38.52 12.93
N LYS A 416 -9.55 -38.32 14.24
CA LYS A 416 -10.69 -38.44 15.16
C LYS A 416 -11.69 -37.30 14.93
N MET A 417 -11.19 -36.12 14.59
CA MET A 417 -12.02 -34.95 14.34
C MET A 417 -12.91 -35.12 13.12
N VAL A 418 -12.37 -35.70 12.05
CA VAL A 418 -13.13 -36.01 10.84
C VAL A 418 -14.21 -37.05 11.13
N GLU A 419 -13.90 -38.06 11.94
CA GLU A 419 -14.87 -39.06 12.40
C GLU A 419 -16.01 -38.40 13.19
N GLU A 420 -15.69 -37.54 14.16
CA GLU A 420 -16.69 -36.79 14.95
C GLU A 420 -17.56 -35.88 14.08
N LEU A 421 -16.97 -35.18 13.09
CA LEU A 421 -17.71 -34.34 12.15
C LEU A 421 -18.64 -35.15 11.25
N LYS A 422 -18.18 -36.30 10.74
CA LYS A 422 -19.03 -37.21 9.96
C LYS A 422 -20.23 -37.68 10.78
N CYS A 423 -20.01 -38.05 12.05
CA CYS A 423 -21.10 -38.43 12.95
C CYS A 423 -22.10 -37.30 13.19
N ARG A 424 -21.66 -36.04 13.29
CA ARG A 424 -22.56 -34.88 13.44
C ARG A 424 -23.40 -34.64 12.19
N LEU A 425 -22.76 -34.62 11.02
CA LEU A 425 -23.45 -34.43 9.74
C LEU A 425 -24.49 -35.53 9.49
N LEU A 426 -24.14 -36.79 9.76
CA LEU A 426 -25.07 -37.93 9.62
C LEU A 426 -26.23 -37.93 10.64
N ASN A 427 -26.09 -37.20 11.74
CA ASN A 427 -27.14 -37.04 12.75
C ASN A 427 -28.03 -35.82 12.48
N GLU A 428 -27.50 -34.77 11.86
CA GLU A 428 -28.27 -33.59 11.42
C GLU A 428 -29.30 -33.98 10.34
N ASP A 429 -28.92 -34.86 9.40
CA ASP A 429 -29.84 -35.41 8.39
C ASP A 429 -31.03 -36.19 8.99
N ARG A 430 -30.94 -36.65 10.25
CA ARG A 430 -32.05 -37.35 10.92
C ARG A 430 -33.04 -36.42 11.63
N HIS A 431 -32.70 -35.14 11.80
CA HIS A 431 -33.58 -34.19 12.46
C HIS A 431 -34.56 -33.49 11.50
N ASP A 432 -34.25 -33.43 10.20
CA ASP A 432 -35.15 -32.84 9.19
C ASP A 432 -36.31 -33.77 8.79
N ASP A 433 -36.16 -35.09 8.91
CA ASP A 433 -37.25 -36.05 8.66
C ASP A 433 -38.34 -36.06 9.76
N PHE A 434 -38.09 -35.44 10.91
CA PHE A 434 -39.08 -35.34 11.99
C PHE A 434 -40.01 -34.13 11.88
N ASN A 435 -39.66 -33.12 11.06
CA ASN A 435 -40.45 -31.89 10.90
C ASN A 435 -41.36 -31.86 9.66
N THR A 436 -41.36 -32.91 8.82
CA THR A 436 -42.26 -33.03 7.65
C THR A 436 -43.48 -33.95 7.90
N ARG A 437 -43.73 -34.36 9.15
CA ARG A 437 -44.89 -35.19 9.54
C ARG A 437 -45.82 -34.58 10.60
N ASN A 438 -45.84 -33.26 10.74
CA ASN A 438 -46.90 -32.54 11.46
C ASN A 438 -47.53 -31.46 10.59
#